data_AF-A0A3S5B335-F1
#
_entry.id   AF-A0A3S5B335-F1
#
_cell.length_a   1.000
_cell.length_b   1.000
_cell.length_c   1.000
_cell.angle_alpha   90.00
_cell.angle_beta   90.00
_cell.angle_gamma   90.00
#
_symmetry.space_group_name_H-M   'P 1'
#
loop_
_entity.id
_entity.type
_entity.pdbx_description
1 polymer ?
#
loop_
_entity_poly.entity_id
_entity_poly.type
_entity_poly.pdbx_seq_one_letter_code
_entity_poly.pdbx_strand_id
1 'polypeptide(L)' 'MLRIIQSPSKYIQGANALASVGQYAKALADHYFVIADDFVMKLAGDTVMGSLHQHG' A
#
# COMPACT_ATOMS: atom_id res chain seq x y z
N MET A 1 11.76 -28.72 21.16
CA MET A 1 11.81 -27.23 21.13
C MET A 1 11.18 -26.76 19.83
N LEU A 2 10.26 -25.80 19.88
CA LEU A 2 9.63 -25.26 18.67
C LEU A 2 10.58 -24.34 17.92
N ARG A 3 10.51 -24.36 16.60
CA ARG A 3 11.09 -23.34 15.73
C ARG A 3 9.94 -22.57 15.11
N ILE A 4 9.89 -21.27 15.38
CA ILE A 4 8.78 -20.40 14.98
C ILE A 4 9.29 -19.46 13.90
N ILE A 5 8.53 -19.35 12.81
CA ILE A 5 8.73 -18.35 11.78
C ILE A 5 7.57 -17.35 11.83
N GLN A 6 7.89 -16.08 11.63
CA GLN A 6 6.94 -14.99 11.46
C GLN A 6 7.22 -14.30 10.14
N SER A 7 6.16 -13.89 9.45
CA SER A 7 6.22 -13.26 8.13
C SER A 7 5.05 -12.30 7.98
N PRO A 8 5.18 -11.22 7.19
CA PRO A 8 4.00 -10.55 6.65
C PRO A 8 3.13 -11.55 5.89
N SER A 9 1.83 -11.31 5.87
CA SER A 9 0.88 -12.12 5.10
C SER A 9 1.02 -11.91 3.59
N LYS A 10 1.59 -10.78 3.16
CA LYS A 10 1.75 -10.42 1.75
C LYS A 10 2.99 -9.55 1.54
N TYR A 11 3.73 -9.85 0.46
CA TYR A 11 4.83 -9.06 -0.08
C TYR A 11 4.56 -8.79 -1.56
N ILE A 12 4.65 -7.54 -1.99
CA ILE A 12 4.36 -7.12 -3.37
C ILE A 12 5.54 -6.28 -3.84
N GLN A 13 6.11 -6.63 -4.99
CA GLN A 13 7.21 -5.91 -5.64
C GLN A 13 7.03 -5.93 -7.15
N GLY A 14 7.28 -4.79 -7.79
CA GLY A 14 7.26 -4.65 -9.23
C GLY A 14 7.44 -3.19 -9.63
N ALA A 15 7.87 -2.96 -10.88
CA ALA A 15 7.85 -1.61 -11.44
C ALA A 15 6.41 -1.08 -11.42
N ASN A 16 6.23 0.17 -11.00
CA ASN A 16 4.92 0.84 -10.90
C ASN A 16 3.90 0.18 -9.95
N ALA A 17 4.32 -0.67 -9.01
CA ALA A 17 3.42 -1.33 -8.06
C ALA A 17 2.54 -0.35 -7.27
N LEU A 18 2.99 0.89 -7.10
CA LEU A 18 2.26 1.94 -6.39
C LEU A 18 0.94 2.34 -7.08
N ALA A 19 0.89 2.30 -8.42
CA ALA A 19 -0.33 2.57 -9.19
C ALA A 19 -1.42 1.51 -8.96
N SER A 20 -1.03 0.38 -8.39
CA SER A 20 -1.86 -0.77 -8.10
C SER A 20 -2.11 -0.97 -6.60
N VAL A 21 -1.68 -0.05 -5.73
CA VAL A 21 -1.76 -0.24 -4.27
C VAL A 21 -3.20 -0.38 -3.77
N GLY A 22 -4.15 0.34 -4.37
CA GLY A 22 -5.56 0.34 -3.98
C GLY A 22 -6.20 -1.06 -4.03
N GLN A 23 -5.89 -1.85 -5.06
CA GLN A 23 -6.44 -3.21 -5.21
C GLN A 23 -6.01 -4.14 -4.06
N TYR A 24 -4.82 -3.93 -3.51
CA TYR A 24 -4.29 -4.75 -2.43
C TYR A 24 -4.73 -4.23 -1.06
N ALA A 25 -4.78 -2.91 -0.90
CA ALA A 25 -5.26 -2.25 0.29
C ALA A 25 -6.71 -2.65 0.57
N LYS A 26 -7.60 -2.57 -0.44
CA LYS A 26 -9.04 -2.86 -0.31
C LYS A 26 -9.39 -4.19 0.38
N ALA A 27 -8.51 -5.19 0.27
CA ALA A 27 -8.69 -6.47 0.97
C ALA A 27 -8.55 -6.39 2.50
N LEU A 28 -8.10 -5.26 3.06
CA LEU A 28 -7.83 -5.06 4.48
C LEU A 28 -8.80 -4.06 5.14
N ALA A 29 -9.21 -3.01 4.43
CA ALA A 29 -10.13 -1.98 4.91
C ALA A 29 -10.63 -1.07 3.75
N ASP A 30 -11.63 -0.24 4.04
CA ASP A 30 -12.22 0.74 3.11
C ASP A 30 -11.74 2.18 3.34
N HIS A 31 -11.08 2.45 4.47
CA HIS A 31 -10.62 3.81 4.81
C HIS A 31 -9.22 3.75 5.43
N TYR A 32 -8.34 4.65 4.98
CA TYR A 32 -6.94 4.70 5.38
C TYR A 32 -6.52 6.10 5.80
N PHE A 33 -5.71 6.17 6.84
CA PHE A 33 -4.95 7.37 7.16
C PHE A 33 -3.54 7.21 6.58
N VAL A 34 -3.25 7.94 5.50
CA VAL A 34 -1.96 7.87 4.81
C VAL A 34 -0.96 8.80 5.51
N ILE A 35 0.14 8.23 6.00
CA ILE A 35 1.21 8.96 6.69
C ILE A 35 2.43 9.03 5.78
N ALA A 36 2.83 10.25 5.40
CA ALA A 36 4.02 10.53 4.61
C ALA A 36 4.48 11.98 4.86
N ASP A 37 5.76 12.26 4.65
CA ASP A 37 6.28 13.64 4.68
C ASP A 37 5.95 14.42 3.39
N ASP A 38 6.22 15.72 3.41
CA ASP A 38 5.94 16.62 2.28
C ASP A 38 6.67 16.24 0.99
N PHE A 39 7.89 15.68 1.10
CA PHE A 39 8.68 15.29 -0.06
C PHE A 39 8.06 14.05 -0.72
N VAL A 40 7.71 13.04 0.07
CA VAL A 40 7.10 11.79 -0.43
C VAL A 40 5.71 12.06 -0.98
N MET A 41 4.91 12.92 -0.33
CA MET A 41 3.60 13.31 -0.85
C MET A 41 3.70 13.98 -2.23
N LYS A 42 4.70 14.85 -2.45
CA LYS A 42 4.95 15.47 -3.77
C LYS A 42 5.46 14.47 -4.81
N LEU A 43 6.24 13.47 -4.40
CA LEU A 43 6.82 12.48 -5.30
C LEU A 43 5.78 11.43 -5.76
N ALA A 44 4.92 10.98 -4.85
CA ALA A 44 4.17 9.74 -5.01
C ALA A 44 2.69 9.83 -4.57
N GLY A 45 2.30 10.91 -3.89
CA GLY A 45 0.96 11.07 -3.31
C GLY A 45 -0.15 10.91 -4.34
N ASP A 46 -0.03 11.57 -5.49
CA ASP A 46 -1.05 11.51 -6.56
C ASP A 46 -1.27 10.07 -7.07
N THR A 47 -0.20 9.28 -7.18
CA THR A 47 -0.30 7.88 -7.65
C THR A 47 -0.99 7.01 -6.61
N VAL A 48 -0.63 7.15 -5.33
CA VAL A 48 -1.22 6.39 -4.22
C VAL A 48 -2.70 6.74 -4.07
N MET A 49 -3.02 8.03 -3.97
CA MET A 49 -4.39 8.50 -3.76
C MET A 49 -5.27 8.17 -4.97
N GLY A 50 -4.75 8.32 -6.20
CA GLY A 50 -5.44 7.90 -7.41
C GLY A 50 -5.76 6.40 -7.40
N SER A 51 -4.80 5.56 -7.03
CA SER A 51 -5.01 4.11 -6.93
C SER A 51 -6.05 3.73 -5.87
N LEU A 52 -5.99 4.37 -4.70
CA LEU A 52 -6.97 4.17 -3.62
C LEU A 52 -8.38 4.58 -4.06
N HIS A 53 -8.55 5.80 -4.57
CA HIS A 53 -9.86 6.30 -5.05
C HIS A 53 -10.47 5.44 -6.17
N GLN A 54 -9.64 4.87 -7.05
CA GLN A 54 -10.13 3.96 -8.10
C GLN A 54 -10.68 2.64 -7.56
N HIS A 55 -10.21 2.20 -6.38
CA HIS A 55 -10.55 0.90 -5.80
C HIS A 55 -11.39 1.00 -4.51
N GLY A 56 -11.86 2.21 -4.17
CA GLY A 56 -12.88 2.51 -3.16
C GLY A 56 -12.28 3.05 -1.88
#